data_AF-A0A940SEZ5-F1
#
_entry.id   AF-A0A940SEZ5-F1
#
_cell.length_a   1.000
_cell.length_b   1.000
_cell.length_c   1.000
_cell.angle_alpha   90.00
_cell.angle_beta   90.00
_cell.angle_gamma   90.00
#
_symmetry.space_group_name_H-M   'P 1'
#
loop_
_entity.id
_entity.type
_entity.pdbx_description
1 polymer ?
#
loop_
_entity_poly.entity_id
_entity_poly.type
_entity_poly.pdbx_seq_one_letter_code
_entity_poly.pdbx_strand_id
1 'polypeptide(L)' 'MATLEAFRTVLDDARTPEIIRNHIIDSLQYALRNHGQIFTSKEVEWLARWDDARIPVAATRELQKRMTRGAD' A
#
# COMPACT_ATOMS: atom_id res chain seq x y z
N MET A 1 -5.36 3.04 9.59
CA MET A 1 -4.70 1.82 10.14
C MET A 1 -5.61 0.60 10.13
N ALA A 2 -6.74 0.58 10.85
CA ALA A 2 -7.58 -0.63 11.00
C ALA A 2 -7.95 -1.36 9.68
N THR A 3 -8.30 -0.62 8.62
CA THR A 3 -8.62 -1.22 7.31
C THR A 3 -7.42 -1.90 6.65
N LEU A 4 -6.23 -1.29 6.74
CA LEU A 4 -5.00 -1.83 6.17
C LEU A 4 -4.51 -3.07 6.92
N GLU A 5 -4.71 -3.11 8.23
CA GLU A 5 -4.45 -4.27 9.07
C GLU A 5 -5.38 -5.44 8.71
N ALA A 6 -6.67 -5.17 8.47
CA ALA A 6 -7.61 -6.19 7.99
C ALA A 6 -7.17 -6.78 6.64
N PHE A 7 -6.70 -5.95 5.70
CA PHE A 7 -6.15 -6.45 4.44
C PHE A 7 -4.89 -7.29 4.65
N ARG A 8 -4.00 -6.89 5.57
CA ARG A 8 -2.81 -7.70 5.89
C ARG A 8 -3.21 -9.08 6.41
N THR A 9 -4.19 -9.16 7.31
CA THR A 9 -4.70 -10.44 7.83
C THR A 9 -5.23 -11.33 6.71
N VAL A 10 -6.01 -10.77 5.78
CA VAL A 10 -6.53 -11.52 4.62
C VAL A 10 -5.39 -11.99 3.70
N LEU A 11 -4.36 -11.17 3.51
CA LEU A 11 -3.20 -11.52 2.69
C LEU A 11 -2.25 -12.52 3.36
N ASP A 12 -2.28 -12.65 4.68
CA ASP A 12 -1.46 -13.61 5.44
C ASP A 12 -2.17 -14.96 5.57
N ASP A 13 -3.50 -14.98 5.60
CA ASP A 13 -4.30 -16.21 5.68
C ASP A 13 -4.13 -17.07 4.42
N ALA A 14 -3.46 -18.24 4.53
CA ALA A 14 -3.22 -19.20 3.45
C ALA A 14 -4.49 -19.70 2.72
N ARG A 15 -5.66 -19.63 3.36
CA ARG A 15 -6.95 -20.04 2.79
C ARG A 15 -7.56 -18.99 1.86
N THR A 16 -7.04 -17.76 1.90
CA THR A 16 -7.51 -16.70 1.01
C THR A 16 -7.18 -17.06 -0.45
N PRO A 17 -8.20 -17.10 -1.34
CA PRO A 17 -8.00 -17.36 -2.75
C PRO A 17 -7.05 -16.33 -3.40
N GLU A 18 -6.20 -16.77 -4.31
CA GLU A 18 -5.23 -15.92 -5.00
C GLU A 18 -5.88 -14.73 -5.72
N ILE A 19 -7.09 -14.90 -6.26
CA ILE A 19 -7.84 -13.82 -6.91
C ILE A 19 -8.14 -12.66 -5.94
N ILE A 20 -8.45 -12.97 -4.68
CA ILE A 20 -8.73 -11.95 -3.65
C ILE A 20 -7.44 -11.27 -3.24
N ARG A 21 -6.36 -12.04 -3.06
CA ARG A 21 -5.03 -11.47 -2.75
C ARG A 21 -4.59 -10.49 -3.82
N ASN A 22 -4.63 -10.92 -5.08
CA ASN A 22 -4.26 -10.08 -6.21
C ASN A 22 -5.17 -8.85 -6.30
N HIS A 23 -6.48 -9.00 -6.12
CA HIS A 23 -7.39 -7.86 -6.14
C HIS A 23 -7.07 -6.80 -5.07
N ILE A 24 -6.76 -7.23 -3.84
CA ILE A 24 -6.34 -6.32 -2.76
C ILE A 24 -5.03 -5.62 -3.14
N ILE A 25 -4.03 -6.37 -3.62
CA ILE A 25 -2.73 -5.80 -3.98
C ILE A 25 -2.85 -4.81 -5.14
N ASP A 26 -3.57 -5.15 -6.21
CA ASP A 26 -3.81 -4.26 -7.35
C ASP A 26 -4.59 -3.01 -6.93
N SER A 27 -5.61 -3.16 -6.08
CA SER A 27 -6.39 -2.02 -5.57
C SER A 27 -5.54 -1.08 -4.72
N LEU A 28 -4.69 -1.63 -3.83
CA LEU A 28 -3.78 -0.84 -3.00
C LEU A 28 -2.72 -0.16 -3.87
N GLN A 29 -2.16 -0.85 -4.85
CA GLN A 29 -1.20 -0.27 -5.78
C GLN A 29 -1.83 0.89 -6.57
N TYR A 30 -3.05 0.72 -7.06
CA TYR A 30 -3.78 1.77 -7.76
C TYR A 30 -4.06 2.97 -6.84
N ALA A 31 -4.52 2.72 -5.62
CA ALA A 31 -4.80 3.77 -4.65
C ALA A 31 -3.53 4.57 -4.29
N LEU A 32 -2.39 3.89 -4.05
CA LEU A 32 -1.12 4.54 -3.79
C LEU A 32 -0.65 5.41 -4.96
N ARG A 33 -0.86 4.96 -6.21
CA ARG A 33 -0.41 5.70 -7.40
C ARG A 33 -1.25 6.91 -7.74
N ASN A 34 -2.57 6.81 -7.58
CA ASN A 34 -3.53 7.81 -8.08
C ASN A 34 -4.14 8.66 -6.96
N HIS A 35 -4.30 8.08 -5.77
CA HIS A 35 -4.96 8.70 -4.62
C HIS A 35 -4.04 8.70 -3.40
N GLY A 36 -2.72 8.76 -3.59
CA GLY A 36 -1.72 8.71 -2.53
C GLY A 36 -2.02 9.64 -1.35
N GLN A 37 -2.59 10.82 -1.62
CA GLN A 37 -3.01 11.81 -0.62
C GLN A 37 -4.00 11.32 0.47
N ILE A 38 -4.74 10.23 0.23
CA ILE A 38 -5.67 9.67 1.23
C ILE A 38 -4.94 8.92 2.35
N PHE A 39 -3.69 8.49 2.09
CA PHE A 39 -2.88 7.77 3.06
C PHE A 39 -2.09 8.75 3.92
N THR A 40 -2.07 8.51 5.22
CA THR A 40 -1.13 9.21 6.12
C THR A 40 0.31 8.75 5.86
N SER A 41 1.31 9.56 6.22
CA SER A 41 2.72 9.17 6.01
C SER A 41 3.06 7.84 6.70
N LYS A 42 2.55 7.62 7.92
CA LYS A 42 2.72 6.37 8.67
C LYS A 42 2.15 5.15 7.93
N GLU A 43 1.00 5.30 7.26
CA GLU A 43 0.39 4.22 6.50
C GLU A 43 1.21 3.89 5.24
N VAL A 44 1.73 4.90 4.55
CA VAL A 44 2.61 4.68 3.39
C VAL A 44 3.93 4.02 3.81
N GLU A 45 4.53 4.48 4.91
CA GLU A 45 5.74 3.85 5.47
C GLU A 45 5.52 2.39 5.88
N TRP A 46 4.35 2.08 6.43
CA TRP A 46 3.99 0.72 6.80
C TRP A 46 3.74 -0.16 5.57
N LEU A 47 3.05 0.35 4.55
CA LEU A 47 2.87 -0.33 3.26
C LEU A 47 4.21 -0.58 2.55
N ALA A 48 5.19 0.32 2.70
CA ALA A 48 6.53 0.15 2.13
C ALA A 48 7.31 -1.05 2.70
N ARG A 49 6.87 -1.61 3.83
CA ARG A 49 7.49 -2.78 4.50
C ARG A 49 6.76 -4.10 4.21
N TRP A 50 5.74 -4.08 3.35
CA TRP A 50 5.00 -5.29 3.00
C TRP A 50 5.83 -6.22 2.11
N ASP A 51 5.57 -7.52 2.24
CA ASP A 51 6.33 -8.58 1.57
C ASP A 51 6.09 -8.62 0.04
N ASP A 52 4.88 -8.32 -0.43
CA ASP A 52 4.57 -8.30 -1.86
C ASP A 52 5.26 -7.10 -2.54
N ALA A 53 6.26 -7.38 -3.37
CA ALA A 53 7.12 -6.39 -4.04
C ALA A 53 6.36 -5.29 -4.81
N ARG A 54 5.09 -5.51 -5.20
CA ARG A 54 4.27 -4.52 -5.91
C ARG A 54 3.85 -3.35 -5.02
N ILE A 55 3.71 -3.56 -3.71
CA ILE A 55 3.29 -2.54 -2.75
C ILE A 55 4.45 -1.61 -2.36
N PRO A 56 5.64 -2.10 -1.95
CA PRO A 56 6.78 -1.25 -1.63
C PRO A 56 7.20 -0.31 -2.77
N VAL A 57 7.13 -0.77 -4.02
CA VAL A 57 7.46 0.06 -5.19
C VAL A 57 6.49 1.24 -5.31
N ALA A 58 5.19 1.02 -5.10
CA ALA A 58 4.19 2.10 -5.17
C ALA A 58 4.28 3.04 -3.96
N ALA A 59 4.45 2.49 -2.76
CA ALA A 59 4.57 3.25 -1.52
C ALA A 59 5.83 4.14 -1.51
N THR A 60 6.98 3.60 -1.93
CA THR A 60 8.24 4.37 -2.01
C THR A 60 8.13 5.53 -3.00
N ARG A 61 7.48 5.31 -4.15
CA ARG A 61 7.22 6.38 -5.12
C ARG A 61 6.34 7.48 -4.55
N GLU A 62 5.32 7.11 -3.79
CA GLU A 62 4.46 8.09 -3.11
C GLU A 62 5.21 8.87 -2.03
N LEU A 63 6.07 8.22 -1.24
CA LEU A 63 6.95 8.90 -0.28
C LEU A 63 7.89 9.90 -0.97
N GLN A 64 8.53 9.50 -2.06
CA GLN A 64 9.38 10.38 -2.86
C GLN A 64 8.60 11.58 -3.40
N LYS A 65 7.41 11.37 -3.96
CA LYS A 65 6.54 12.46 -4.44
C LYS A 65 6.24 13.48 -3.33
N ARG A 66 5.98 13.01 -2.10
CA ARG A 66 5.72 13.89 -0.94
C ARG A 66 6.95 14.69 -0.55
N MET A 67 8.13 14.07 -0.55
CA MET A 67 9.39 14.76 -0.27
C MET A 67 9.67 15.86 -1.30
N THR A 68 9.43 15.59 -2.59
CA THR A 68 9.57 16.59 -3.65
C THR A 68 8.54 17.72 -3.52
N ARG A 69 7.30 17.41 -3.11
CA ARG A 69 6.22 18.40 -2.99
C ARG A 69 6.32 19.27 -1.72
N GLY A 70 6.98 18.79 -0.67
CA GLY A 70 7.21 19.56 0.57
C GLY A 70 8.46 20.45 0.55
N ALA A 71 9.15 20.55 -0.59
CA ALA A 71 10.39 21.31 -0.76
C ALA A 71 10.18 22.68 -1.46
N ASP A 72 8.94 23.19 -1.46
CA ASP A 72 8.57 24.52 -1.98
C ASP A 72 8.13 25.44 -0.84
#